data_AF-A0A850A0R3-F1
#
_entry.id   AF-A0A850A0R3-F1
#
_cell.length_a   1.000
_cell.length_b   1.000
_cell.length_c   1.000
_cell.angle_alpha   90.00
_cell.angle_beta   90.00
_cell.angle_gamma   90.00
#
_symmetry.space_group_name_H-M   'P 1'
#
loop_
_entity.id
_entity.type
_entity.pdbx_description
1 polymer ?
#
loop_
_entity_poly.entity_id
_entity_poly.type
_entity_poly.pdbx_seq_one_letter_code
_entity_poly.pdbx_strand_id
1 'polypeptide(L)' 'MNCPNCHTWNPDDKQVCWRCQTALPKPEAGRERKPFKLFGLPVWMVALILAFLLLPWLGQCFVGFPGP' A
#
# COMPACT_ATOMS: atom_id res chain seq x y z
N MET A 1 -22.38 12.90 4.75
CA MET A 1 -23.22 11.71 4.42
C MET A 1 -24.69 11.91 4.79
N ASN A 2 -25.64 11.26 4.11
CA ASN A 2 -27.07 11.32 4.48
C ASN A 2 -27.45 10.18 5.42
N CYS A 3 -28.27 10.45 6.44
CA CYS A 3 -28.75 9.42 7.37
C CYS A 3 -29.63 8.39 6.63
N PRO A 4 -29.43 7.08 6.82
CA PRO A 4 -30.24 6.05 6.15
C PRO A 4 -31.68 5.95 6.66
N ASN A 5 -31.96 6.50 7.85
CA ASN A 5 -33.28 6.43 8.49
C ASN A 5 -34.14 7.66 8.13
N CYS A 6 -33.64 8.87 8.36
CA CYS A 6 -34.41 10.11 8.18
C CYS A 6 -33.99 10.96 6.97
N HIS A 7 -33.02 10.49 6.19
CA HIS A 7 -32.48 11.14 4.98
C HIS A 7 -31.95 12.57 5.16
N THR A 8 -31.81 13.03 6.41
CA THR A 8 -31.17 14.31 6.72
C THR A 8 -29.67 14.23 6.45
N TRP A 9 -29.13 15.33 5.92
CA TRP A 9 -27.68 15.48 5.74
C TRP A 9 -26.96 15.56 7.09
N ASN A 10 -25.85 14.83 7.20
CA ASN A 10 -25.02 14.72 8.40
C ASN A 10 -23.52 14.89 8.04
N PRO A 11 -22.73 15.59 8.87
CA PRO A 11 -21.28 15.65 8.70
C PRO A 11 -20.65 14.24 8.72
N ASP A 12 -19.57 14.04 7.98
CA ASP A 12 -18.94 12.73 7.83
C ASP A 12 -18.21 12.24 9.10
N ASP A 13 -17.85 13.14 10.01
CA ASP A 13 -17.18 12.81 11.28
C ASP A 13 -18.12 12.38 12.41
N LYS A 14 -19.44 12.51 12.21
CA LYS A 14 -20.45 12.27 13.26
C LYS A 14 -20.87 10.80 13.28
N GLN A 15 -20.73 10.15 14.44
CA GLN A 15 -21.14 8.76 14.68
C GLN A 15 -22.66 8.60 14.89
N VAL A 16 -23.38 9.70 15.13
CA VAL A 16 -24.82 9.71 15.44
C VAL A 16 -25.51 10.83 14.67
N CYS A 17 -26.74 10.57 14.23
CA CYS A 17 -27.52 11.51 13.45
C CYS A 17 -27.97 12.64 14.36
N TRP A 18 -27.64 13.88 14.01
CA TRP A 18 -28.03 15.04 14.82
C TRP A 18 -29.54 15.24 14.90
N ARG A 19 -30.32 14.69 13.97
CA ARG A 19 -31.78 14.85 13.90
C ARG A 19 -32.55 13.72 14.58
N CYS A 20 -32.28 12.46 14.24
CA CYS A 20 -33.04 11.30 14.74
C CYS A 20 -32.28 10.45 15.75
N GLN A 21 -31.06 10.84 16.15
CA GLN A 21 -30.22 10.13 17.13
C GLN A 21 -29.88 8.67 16.74
N THR A 22 -30.11 8.27 15.49
CA THR A 22 -29.70 6.95 14.98
C THR A 22 -28.19 6.91 14.77
N ALA A 23 -27.53 5.79 15.10
CA ALA A 23 -26.12 5.59 14.81
C ALA A 23 -25.88 5.62 13.29
N LEU A 24 -24.89 6.40 12.84
CA LEU A 24 -24.48 6.43 11.45
C LEU A 24 -23.46 5.32 11.15
N PRO A 25 -23.44 4.82 9.90
CA PRO A 25 -22.39 3.91 9.47
C PRO A 25 -21.03 4.61 9.63
N LYS A 26 -20.13 4.00 10.40
CA LYS A 26 -18.77 4.50 10.56
C LYS A 26 -18.05 4.37 9.21
N PRO A 27 -17.46 5.44 8.65
CA PRO A 27 -16.62 5.29 7.47
C PRO A 27 -15.53 4.28 7.80
N GLU A 28 -15.42 3.26 6.96
CA GLU A 28 -14.44 2.19 7.16
C GLU A 28 -13.06 2.82 7.20
N ALA A 29 -12.35 2.65 8.32
CA ALA A 29 -11.00 3.16 8.47
C ALA A 29 -10.20 2.69 7.25
N GLY A 30 -9.80 3.65 6.41
CA GLY A 30 -9.19 3.38 5.13
C GLY A 30 -8.09 2.34 5.32
N ARG A 31 -8.24 1.20 4.67
CA ARG A 31 -7.32 0.06 4.82
C ARG A 31 -5.91 0.56 4.56
N GLU A 32 -5.12 0.66 5.63
CA GLU A 32 -3.76 1.17 5.54
C GLU A 32 -3.01 0.29 4.54
N ARG A 33 -2.52 0.89 3.44
CA ARG A 33 -1.76 0.17 2.42
C ARG A 33 -0.42 -0.21 3.03
N LYS A 34 -0.35 -1.40 3.63
CA LYS A 34 0.92 -1.93 4.13
C LYS A 34 1.88 -2.08 2.94
N PRO A 35 3.10 -1.53 3.01
CA PRO A 35 4.10 -1.75 1.97
C PRO A 35 4.36 -3.24 1.87
N PHE A 36 4.33 -3.79 0.66
CA PHE A 36 4.63 -5.20 0.42
C PHE A 36 6.08 -5.45 0.86
N LYS A 37 6.28 -6.42 1.75
CA LYS A 37 7.60 -6.83 2.26
C LYS A 37 7.84 -8.27 1.82
N LEU A 38 9.01 -8.54 1.29
CA LEU A 38 9.47 -9.88 0.92
C LEU A 38 10.67 -10.23 1.79
N PHE A 39 10.66 -11.38 2.46
CA PHE A 39 11.70 -11.77 3.45
C PHE A 39 11.99 -10.71 4.53
N GLY A 40 10.96 -9.94 4.94
CA GLY A 40 11.10 -8.85 5.92
C GLY A 40 11.70 -7.55 5.38
N LEU A 41 12.13 -7.53 4.12
CA LEU A 41 12.70 -6.37 3.44
C LEU A 41 11.67 -5.73 2.49
N PRO A 42 11.67 -4.41 2.29
CA PRO A 42 10.83 -3.79 1.27
C PRO A 42 11.30 -4.19 -0.14
N VAL A 43 10.37 -4.37 -1.07
CA VAL A 43 10.62 -4.94 -2.43
C VAL A 43 11.79 -4.29 -3.17
N TRP A 44 11.91 -2.96 -3.10
CA TRP A 44 13.01 -2.22 -3.76
C TRP A 44 14.40 -2.65 -3.30
N MET A 45 14.57 -3.05 -2.03
CA MET A 45 15.85 -3.53 -1.50
C MET A 45 16.17 -4.92 -2.03
N VAL A 46 15.17 -5.79 -2.11
CA VAL A 46 15.33 -7.12 -2.72
C VAL A 46 15.71 -6.99 -4.19
N ALA A 47 15.08 -6.07 -4.93
CA ALA A 47 15.43 -5.80 -6.32
C ALA A 47 16.88 -5.32 -6.47
N LEU A 48 17.36 -4.40 -5.60
CA LEU A 48 18.75 -3.94 -5.60
C LEU A 48 19.75 -5.05 -5.29
N ILE A 49 19.46 -5.91 -4.30
CA ILE A 49 20.31 -7.05 -3.94
C ILE A 49 20.39 -8.03 -5.11
N LEU A 50 19.26 -8.38 -5.72
CA LEU A 50 19.24 -9.27 -6.88
C LEU A 50 19.99 -8.66 -8.07
N ALA A 51 19.80 -7.37 -8.33
CA ALA A 51 20.54 -6.68 -9.38
C ALA A 51 22.05 -6.74 -9.12
N PHE A 52 22.51 -6.40 -7.90
CA PHE A 52 23.92 -6.46 -7.53
C PHE A 52 24.51 -7.87 -7.65
N LEU A 53 23.75 -8.89 -7.28
CA LEU A 53 24.19 -10.29 -7.39
C LEU A 53 24.19 -10.79 -8.82
N LEU A 54 23.29 -10.34 -9.70
CA LEU A 54 23.14 -10.83 -11.07
C LEU A 54 23.96 -10.04 -12.11
N LEU A 55 24.20 -8.74 -11.87
CA LEU A 55 24.98 -7.88 -12.78
C LEU A 55 26.36 -8.45 -13.14
N PRO A 56 27.16 -8.99 -12.21
CA PRO A 56 28.45 -9.57 -12.52
C PRO A 56 28.37 -10.79 -13.43
N TRP A 57 27.37 -11.66 -13.23
CA TRP A 57 27.16 -12.85 -14.05
C TRP A 57 26.72 -12.50 -15.47
N LEU A 58 25.86 -11.49 -15.59
CA LEU A 58 25.49 -10.93 -16.90
C LEU A 58 26.70 -10.26 -17.57
N GLY A 59 27.56 -9.60 -16.81
CA GLY A 59 28.82 -9.02 -17.30
C GLY A 59 29.78 -10.07 -17.89
N GLN A 60 29.84 -11.27 -17.32
CA GLN A 60 30.66 -12.38 -17.84
C GLN A 60 30.17 -12.91 -19.19
N CYS A 61 28.88 -12.74 -19.52
CA CYS A 61 28.34 -13.13 -20.83
C CYS A 61 28.63 -12.10 -21.94
N PHE A 62 28.92 -10.84 -21.61
CA PHE A 62 29.09 -9.75 -22.58
C PHE A 62 30.49 -9.13 -22.62
N VAL A 63 31.29 -9.26 -21.56
CA VAL A 63 32.67 -8.78 -21.51
C VAL A 63 33.59 -9.98 -21.69
N GLY A 64 33.85 -10.30 -22.95
CA GLY A 64 34.90 -11.24 -23.32
C GLY A 64 36.20 -10.89 -22.60
N PHE A 65 36.73 -11.87 -21.89
CA PHE A 65 38.07 -11.91 -21.31
C PHE A 65 39.09 -11.61 -22.43
N PRO A 66 39.83 -10.48 -22.43
CA PRO A 66 41.13 -10.48 -23.10
C PRO A 66 42.07 -11.20 -22.14
N GLY A 67 42.12 -12.53 -22.26
CA GLY A 67 43.21 -13.31 -21.68
C GLY A 67 44.53 -12.92 -22.36
N PRO A 68 45.67 -13.14 -21.68
CA PRO A 68 46.96 -12.53 -22.00
C PRO A 68 47.40 -12.66 -23.47
#